data_AF-A0A7J2LD21-F1
#
_entry.id   AF-A0A7J2LD21-F1
#
_cell.length_a   1.000
_cell.length_b   1.000
_cell.length_c   1.000
_cell.angle_alpha   90.00
_cell.angle_beta   90.00
_cell.angle_gamma   90.00
#
_symmetry.space_group_name_H-M   'P 1'
#
loop_
_entity.id
_entity.type
_entity.pdbx_description
1 polymer ?
#
loop_
_entity_poly.entity_id
_entity_poly.type
_entity_poly.pdbx_seq_one_letter_code
_entity_poly.pdbx_strand_id
1 'polypeptide(L)'
;MTRRIKFTDYIRRIAEANPKLAEKLYKVYKEAIDKLSFKALHKLLDLILENVKAFGTWQNAGRARAYLFEEFMVKLLSKHLKG
;
A
#
# COMPACT_ATOMS: atom_id res chain seq x y z
N MET A 1 2.58 -5.62 22.63
CA MET A 1 1.90 -4.94 21.50
C MET A 1 2.79 -4.98 20.27
N THR A 2 2.54 -5.88 19.33
CA THR A 2 3.27 -5.94 18.05
C THR A 2 2.88 -4.70 17.24
N ARG A 3 3.81 -3.75 17.03
CA ARG A 3 3.54 -2.57 16.17
C ARG A 3 3.10 -3.09 14.80
N ARG A 4 1.84 -2.86 14.41
CA ARG A 4 1.40 -3.07 13.02
C ARG A 4 2.26 -2.17 12.15
N ILE A 5 3.10 -2.78 11.32
CA ILE A 5 3.85 -2.05 10.29
C ILE A 5 2.81 -1.59 9.27
N LYS A 6 2.69 -0.28 9.07
CA LYS A 6 1.69 0.28 8.15
C LYS A 6 2.20 0.21 6.72
N PHE A 7 1.31 0.22 5.73
CA PHE A 7 1.72 0.37 4.33
C PHE A 7 2.54 1.66 4.11
N THR A 8 2.26 2.70 4.89
CA THR A 8 3.03 3.96 4.90
C THR A 8 4.49 3.79 5.31
N ASP A 9 4.83 2.81 6.16
CA ASP A 9 6.23 2.52 6.50
C ASP A 9 7.00 1.93 5.31
N TYR A 10 6.33 1.13 4.48
CA TYR A 10 6.90 0.61 3.24
C TYR A 10 7.14 1.75 2.24
N ILE A 11 6.18 2.68 2.09
CA ILE A 11 6.36 3.88 1.25
C ILE A 11 7.55 4.71 1.73
N ARG A 12 7.69 4.91 3.06
CA ARG A 12 8.81 5.67 3.64
C ARG A 12 10.17 5.04 3.31
N ARG A 13 10.29 3.71 3.39
CA ARG A 13 11.52 3.00 3.00
C ARG A 13 11.80 3.14 1.50
N ILE A 14 10.77 3.12 0.66
CA ILE A 14 10.96 3.41 -0.77
C ILE A 14 11.39 4.85 -0.98
N ALA A 15 10.92 5.81 -0.19
CA ALA A 15 11.28 7.21 -0.37
C ALA A 15 12.79 7.46 -0.20
N GLU A 16 13.46 6.68 0.66
CA GLU A 16 14.91 6.74 0.85
C GLU A 16 15.68 6.29 -0.40
N ALA A 17 15.16 5.30 -1.14
CA ALA A 17 15.82 4.76 -2.34
C ALA A 17 15.33 5.39 -3.65
N ASN A 18 14.05 5.75 -3.73
CA ASN A 18 13.38 6.29 -4.91
C ASN A 18 12.18 7.19 -4.51
N PRO A 19 12.43 8.48 -4.23
CA PRO A 19 11.40 9.44 -3.82
C PRO A 19 10.24 9.56 -4.81
N LYS A 20 10.52 9.54 -6.12
CA LYS A 20 9.49 9.67 -7.17
C LYS A 20 8.52 8.49 -7.16
N LEU A 21 9.03 7.28 -6.95
CA LEU A 21 8.19 6.09 -6.84
C LEU A 21 7.38 6.09 -5.53
N ALA A 22 7.98 6.54 -4.43
CA ALA A 22 7.29 6.68 -3.16
C ALA A 22 6.13 7.68 -3.23
N GLU A 23 6.32 8.83 -3.90
CA GLU A 23 5.25 9.80 -4.13
C GLU A 23 4.10 9.20 -4.96
N LYS A 24 4.43 8.49 -6.05
CA LYS A 24 3.45 7.80 -6.89
C LYS A 24 2.66 6.75 -6.10
N LEU A 25 3.36 5.95 -5.28
CA LEU A 25 2.74 4.97 -4.38
C LEU A 25 1.82 5.65 -3.37
N TYR A 26 2.26 6.73 -2.73
CA TYR A 26 1.45 7.44 -1.74
C TYR A 26 0.17 8.04 -2.34
N LYS A 27 0.27 8.65 -3.53
CA LYS A 27 -0.90 9.24 -4.22
C LYS A 27 -1.96 8.18 -4.55
N VAL A 28 -1.54 7.05 -5.11
CA VAL A 28 -2.46 5.96 -5.47
C VAL A 28 -2.98 5.26 -4.21
N TYR A 29 -2.17 5.15 -3.14
CA TYR A 29 -2.58 4.59 -1.85
C TYR A 29 -3.71 5.41 -1.26
N LYS A 30 -3.54 6.74 -1.22
CA LYS A 30 -4.56 7.65 -0.72
C LYS A 30 -5.85 7.54 -1.52
N GLU A 31 -5.75 7.43 -2.84
CA GLU A 31 -6.91 7.23 -3.71
C GLU A 31 -7.63 5.89 -3.42
N ALA A 32 -6.89 4.80 -3.26
CA ALA A 32 -7.45 3.49 -2.94
C ALA A 32 -8.17 3.51 -1.58
N ILE A 33 -7.57 4.14 -0.58
CA ILE A 33 -8.03 4.14 0.81
C ILE A 33 -9.16 5.15 1.07
N ASP A 34 -9.10 6.34 0.48
CA ASP A 34 -10.12 7.39 0.68
C ASP A 34 -11.37 7.11 -0.16
N LYS A 35 -11.20 6.61 -1.39
CA LYS A 35 -12.32 6.30 -2.30
C LYS A 35 -12.76 4.84 -2.23
N LEU A 36 -12.07 3.98 -1.48
CA LEU A 36 -12.28 2.52 -1.48
C LEU A 36 -12.27 1.95 -2.90
N SER A 37 -11.36 2.45 -3.74
CA SER A 37 -11.29 2.07 -5.15
C SER A 37 -10.42 0.82 -5.36
N PHE A 38 -11.07 -0.29 -5.74
CA PHE A 38 -10.37 -1.52 -6.13
C PHE A 38 -9.41 -1.32 -7.32
N LYS A 39 -9.77 -0.41 -8.25
CA LYS A 39 -8.88 -0.07 -9.38
C LYS A 39 -7.59 0.59 -8.91
N ALA A 40 -7.68 1.53 -7.97
CA ALA A 40 -6.50 2.16 -7.39
C ALA A 40 -5.70 1.16 -6.54
N LEU A 41 -6.38 0.25 -5.83
CA LEU A 41 -5.74 -0.84 -5.10
C LEU A 41 -4.91 -1.75 -6.03
N HIS A 42 -5.47 -2.19 -7.16
CA HIS A 42 -4.75 -3.01 -8.15
C HIS A 42 -3.53 -2.27 -8.71
N LYS A 43 -3.71 -0.99 -9.07
CA LYS A 43 -2.61 -0.15 -9.53
C LYS A 43 -1.51 -0.01 -8.48
N LEU A 44 -1.86 -0.02 -7.20
CA LEU A 44 -0.88 -0.03 -6.11
C LEU A 44 -0.08 -1.33 -6.07
N LEU A 45 -0.74 -2.47 -6.25
CA LEU A 45 -0.09 -3.77 -6.30
C LEU A 45 0.87 -3.88 -7.48
N ASP A 46 0.50 -3.32 -8.64
CA ASP A 46 1.38 -3.26 -9.80
C ASP A 46 2.64 -2.43 -9.50
N LEU A 47 2.49 -1.25 -8.88
CA LEU A 47 3.63 -0.41 -8.48
C LEU A 47 4.56 -1.08 -7.47
N ILE A 48 3.99 -1.87 -6.54
CA ILE A 48 4.76 -2.68 -5.59
C ILE A 48 5.56 -3.75 -6.35
N LEU A 49 4.94 -4.45 -7.32
CA LEU A 49 5.62 -5.45 -8.14
C LEU A 49 6.73 -4.84 -9.01
N GLU A 50 6.48 -3.67 -9.60
CA GLU A 50 7.49 -2.92 -10.35
C GLU A 50 8.67 -2.53 -9.45
N ASN A 51 8.40 -2.05 -8.23
CA ASN A 51 9.44 -1.74 -7.24
C ASN A 51 10.30 -2.98 -6.92
N VAL A 52 9.66 -4.12 -6.71
CA VAL A 52 10.34 -5.36 -6.37
C VAL A 52 11.22 -5.85 -7.51
N LYS A 53 10.76 -5.75 -8.75
CA LYS A 53 11.56 -6.07 -9.93
C LYS A 53 12.78 -5.13 -10.05
N ALA A 54 12.61 -3.86 -9.73
CA ALA A 54 13.67 -2.86 -9.85
C ALA A 54 14.72 -2.93 -8.72
N PHE A 55 14.32 -3.30 -7.49
CA PHE A 55 15.18 -3.20 -6.30
C PHE A 55 15.39 -4.53 -5.54
N GLY A 56 14.79 -5.64 -5.99
CA GLY A 56 15.00 -6.97 -5.41
C GLY A 56 14.39 -7.20 -4.02
N THR A 57 13.61 -6.26 -3.47
CA THR A 57 13.07 -6.34 -2.10
C THR A 57 11.75 -7.12 -2.00
N TRP A 58 11.77 -8.41 -2.36
CA TRP A 58 10.58 -9.29 -2.38
C TRP A 58 9.92 -9.48 -1.01
N GLN A 59 10.71 -9.61 0.07
CA GLN A 59 10.18 -9.86 1.42
C GLN A 59 9.38 -8.66 1.98
N ASN A 60 9.79 -7.43 1.67
CA ASN A 60 9.09 -6.23 2.11
C ASN A 60 7.79 -6.02 1.34
N ALA A 61 7.77 -6.39 0.07
CA ALA A 61 6.59 -6.24 -0.78
C ALA A 61 5.47 -7.24 -0.48
N GLY A 62 5.80 -8.49 -0.15
CA GLY A 62 4.79 -9.46 0.30
C GLY A 62 4.05 -8.98 1.56
N ARG A 63 4.80 -8.47 2.55
CA ARG A 63 4.22 -7.87 3.76
C ARG A 63 3.42 -6.60 3.44
N ALA A 64 3.96 -5.71 2.61
CA ALA A 64 3.28 -4.48 2.21
C ALA A 64 1.93 -4.76 1.52
N ARG A 65 1.89 -5.74 0.61
CA ARG A 65 0.65 -6.19 -0.04
C ARG A 65 -0.39 -6.69 0.97
N ALA A 66 0.03 -7.53 1.92
CA ALA A 66 -0.88 -8.05 2.94
C ALA A 66 -1.46 -6.93 3.81
N TYR A 67 -0.62 -6.01 4.29
CA TYR A 67 -1.07 -4.87 5.10
C TYR A 67 -1.98 -3.91 4.36
N LEU A 68 -1.66 -3.63 3.09
CA LEU A 68 -2.52 -2.80 2.24
C LEU A 68 -3.91 -3.41 2.10
N PHE A 69 -3.99 -4.72 1.84
CA PHE A 69 -5.26 -5.41 1.67
C PHE A 69 -6.06 -5.44 2.98
N GLU A 70 -5.40 -5.75 4.10
CA GLU A 70 -6.02 -5.70 5.43
C GLU A 70 -6.61 -4.31 5.72
N GLU A 71 -5.84 -3.25 5.49
CA GLU A 71 -6.29 -1.88 5.77
C GLU A 71 -7.46 -1.46 4.87
N PHE A 72 -7.41 -1.82 3.59
CA PHE A 72 -8.49 -1.59 2.64
C PHE A 72 -9.77 -2.32 3.07
N MET A 73 -9.68 -3.60 3.43
CA MET A 73 -10.82 -4.40 3.87
C MET A 73 -11.41 -3.88 5.19
N VAL A 74 -10.56 -3.51 6.16
CA VAL A 74 -11.03 -2.92 7.43
C VAL A 74 -11.81 -1.64 7.18
N LYS A 75 -11.32 -0.75 6.30
CA LYS A 75 -12.07 0.46 5.94
C LYS A 75 -13.35 0.16 5.17
N LEU A 76 -13.33 -0.79 4.25
CA LEU A 76 -14.50 -1.18 3.46
C LEU A 76 -15.61 -1.73 4.37
N LEU A 77 -15.25 -2.64 5.27
CA LEU A 77 -16.15 -3.23 6.27
C LEU A 77 -16.66 -2.16 7.24
N SER A 78 -15.79 -1.27 7.72
CA SER A 78 -16.20 -0.18 8.62
C SER A 78 -17.18 0.79 7.97
N LYS A 79 -17.09 0.99 6.65
CA LYS A 79 -18.07 1.81 5.90
C LYS A 79 -19.41 1.10 5.76
N HIS A 80 -19.42 -0.22 5.56
CA HIS A 80 -20.66 -1.00 5.43
C HIS A 80 -21.35 -1.29 6.76
N LEU A 81 -20.60 -1.46 7.86
CA LEU A 81 -21.16 -1.75 9.19
C LEU A 81 -21.69 -0.50 9.93
N LYS A 82 -21.39 0.71 9.43
CA LYS A 82 -21.91 1.98 9.95
C LYS A 82 -23.03 2.57 9.09
N GLY A 83 -23.45 1.86 8.04
CA GLY A 83 -24.56 2.22 7.16
C GLY A 83 -25.84 1.52 7.55
#